data_AF-A0A7S3B6S4-F1
#
_entry.id   AF-A0A7S3B6S4-F1
#
_cell.length_a   1.000
_cell.length_b   1.000
_cell.length_c   1.000
_cell.angle_alpha   90.00
_cell.angle_beta   90.00
_cell.angle_gamma   90.00
#
_symmetry.space_group_name_H-M   'P 1'
#
loop_
_entity.id
_entity.type
_entity.pdbx_description
1 polymer ?
#
loop_
_entity_poly.entity_id
_entity_poly.type
_entity_poly.pdbx_seq_one_letter_code
_entity_poly.pdbx_strand_id
1 'polypeptide(L)'
;DEEMSIGELLREYGVIALLFHFSVWCTTIAGTFAALSLVSPSDLLSGIPMLPADLLATDQPAGGLGRAAVVLALVEVTGPARLALTVAATPSISTKAREIPLVRDVEERLLAAGSAAVRGVRGLLPGQDV
;
A
#
# COMPACT_ATOMS: atom_id res chain seq x y z
N ASP A 1 -8.60 -27.67 0.91
CA ASP A 1 -8.41 -26.23 1.14
C ASP A 1 -9.28 -25.49 0.15
N GLU A 2 -10.36 -24.90 0.66
CA GLU A 2 -11.37 -24.19 -0.14
C GLU A 2 -10.75 -22.84 -0.55
N GLU A 3 -10.53 -22.63 -1.85
CA GLU A 3 -9.97 -21.37 -2.37
C GLU A 3 -10.98 -20.24 -2.12
N MET A 4 -10.72 -19.43 -1.10
CA MET A 4 -11.54 -18.26 -0.79
C MET A 4 -11.55 -17.29 -1.97
N SER A 5 -12.72 -16.74 -2.31
CA SER A 5 -12.80 -15.69 -3.31
C SER A 5 -12.07 -14.42 -2.82
N ILE A 6 -11.53 -13.62 -3.75
CA ILE A 6 -10.87 -12.34 -3.42
C ILE A 6 -11.80 -11.44 -2.58
N GLY A 7 -13.11 -11.49 -2.81
CA GLY A 7 -14.10 -10.74 -2.04
C GLY A 7 -14.22 -11.21 -0.59
N GLU A 8 -14.16 -12.52 -0.34
CA GLU A 8 -14.15 -13.09 1.00
C GLU A 8 -12.84 -12.82 1.73
N LEU A 9 -11.72 -12.91 1.01
CA LEU A 9 -10.39 -12.62 1.52
C LEU A 9 -10.27 -11.14 1.95
N LEU A 10 -10.83 -10.22 1.17
CA LEU A 10 -10.89 -8.79 1.52
C LEU A 10 -11.89 -8.50 2.65
N ARG A 11 -13.00 -9.24 2.76
CA ARG A 11 -13.93 -9.11 3.89
C ARG A 11 -13.36 -9.63 5.19
N GLU A 12 -12.61 -10.73 5.14
CA GLU A 12 -12.06 -11.36 6.32
C GLU A 12 -10.76 -10.70 6.78
N TYR A 13 -9.94 -10.22 5.85
CA TYR A 13 -8.60 -9.70 6.15
C TYR A 13 -8.43 -8.21 5.84
N GLY A 14 -9.48 -7.51 5.41
CA GLY A 14 -9.37 -6.16 4.83
C GLY A 14 -8.60 -5.14 5.67
N VAL A 15 -8.80 -5.12 6.99
CA VAL A 15 -8.08 -4.20 7.88
C VAL A 15 -6.59 -4.53 7.92
N ILE A 16 -6.23 -5.80 8.12
CA ILE A 16 -4.83 -6.23 8.21
C ILE A 16 -4.14 -6.12 6.84
N ALA A 17 -4.83 -6.49 5.76
CA ALA A 17 -4.36 -6.34 4.39
C ALA A 17 -4.04 -4.88 4.06
N LEU A 18 -4.91 -3.94 4.46
CA LEU A 18 -4.71 -2.51 4.25
C LEU A 18 -3.51 -1.99 5.05
N LEU A 19 -3.41 -2.36 6.33
CA LEU A 19 -2.28 -1.98 7.19
C LEU A 19 -0.95 -2.53 6.64
N PHE A 20 -0.95 -3.78 6.17
CA PHE A 20 0.22 -4.39 5.55
C PHE A 20 0.58 -3.71 4.22
N HIS A 21 -0.39 -3.47 3.34
CA HIS A 21 -0.16 -2.77 2.08
C HIS A 21 0.43 -1.37 2.31
N PHE A 22 -0.12 -0.64 3.29
CA PHE A 22 0.35 0.70 3.65
C PHE A 22 1.75 0.68 4.24
N SER A 23 2.09 -0.29 5.10
CA SER A 23 3.45 -0.40 5.66
C SER A 23 4.48 -0.74 4.59
N VAL A 24 4.16 -1.64 3.65
CA VAL A 24 5.00 -1.93 2.49
C VAL A 24 5.15 -0.70 1.60
N TRP A 25 4.08 0.07 1.39
CA TRP A 25 4.14 1.31 0.60
C TRP A 25 5.04 2.37 1.25
N CYS A 26 4.87 2.65 2.55
CA CYS A 26 5.72 3.57 3.30
C CYS A 26 7.19 3.15 3.30
N THR A 27 7.48 1.86 3.52
CA THR A 27 8.86 1.34 3.51
C THR A 27 9.48 1.39 2.11
N THR A 28 8.67 1.19 1.06
CA THR A 28 9.13 1.34 -0.34
C THR A 28 9.49 2.80 -0.61
N ILE A 29 8.67 3.78 -0.21
CA ILE A 29 8.97 5.21 -0.33
C ILE A 29 10.26 5.56 0.41
N ALA A 30 10.35 5.19 1.69
CA ALA A 30 11.51 5.50 2.53
C ALA A 30 12.79 4.87 1.97
N GLY A 31 12.72 3.60 1.58
CA GLY A 31 13.84 2.87 0.98
C GLY A 31 14.30 3.48 -0.34
N THR A 32 13.36 3.84 -1.21
CA THR A 32 13.67 4.47 -2.51
C THR A 32 14.27 5.86 -2.32
N PHE A 33 13.73 6.66 -1.40
CA PHE A 33 14.27 7.97 -1.07
C PHE A 33 15.68 7.86 -0.49
N ALA A 34 15.92 6.90 0.41
CA ALA A 34 17.24 6.64 0.98
C ALA A 34 18.24 6.16 -0.09
N ALA A 35 17.82 5.23 -0.97
CA ALA A 35 18.64 4.73 -2.06
C ALA A 35 19.05 5.86 -3.01
N LEU A 36 18.09 6.69 -3.44
CA LEU A 36 18.40 7.86 -4.26
C LEU A 36 19.27 8.87 -3.53
N SER A 37 19.24 8.92 -2.19
CA SER A 37 20.09 9.82 -1.38
C SER A 37 21.54 9.35 -1.29
N LEU A 38 21.81 8.06 -1.52
CA LEU A 38 23.13 7.45 -1.43
C LEU A 38 23.77 7.16 -2.80
N VAL A 39 22.96 6.98 -3.83
CA VAL A 39 23.38 6.56 -5.18
C VAL A 39 22.75 7.47 -6.22
N SER A 40 23.51 7.77 -7.29
CA SER A 40 23.01 8.55 -8.42
C SER A 40 21.78 7.88 -9.04
N PRO A 41 20.73 8.65 -9.43
CA PRO A 41 19.56 8.08 -10.09
C PRO A 41 19.94 7.28 -11.34
N SER A 42 20.89 7.77 -12.16
CA SER A 42 21.37 7.09 -13.36
C SER A 42 21.89 5.67 -13.08
N ASP A 43 22.63 5.46 -12.01
CA ASP A 43 23.17 4.14 -11.63
C ASP A 43 22.06 3.19 -11.18
N LEU A 44 21.08 3.68 -10.39
CA LEU A 44 19.94 2.90 -9.91
C LEU A 44 18.95 2.53 -11.03
N LEU A 45 18.73 3.45 -11.96
CA LEU A 45 17.69 3.33 -12.98
C LEU A 45 18.20 2.58 -14.24
N SER A 46 19.51 2.55 -14.47
CA SER A 46 20.14 1.83 -15.60
C SER A 46 19.80 0.33 -15.67
N GLY A 47 19.45 -0.28 -14.53
CA GLY A 47 19.08 -1.70 -14.42
C GLY A 47 17.59 -2.01 -14.60
N ILE A 48 16.71 -1.00 -14.77
CA ILE A 48 15.25 -1.20 -14.79
C ILE A 48 14.71 -0.96 -16.21
N PRO A 49 14.48 -2.01 -17.01
CA PRO A 49 14.13 -1.89 -18.43
C PRO A 49 12.73 -1.31 -18.69
N MET A 50 11.88 -1.19 -17.67
CA MET A 50 10.51 -0.69 -17.80
C MET A 50 10.33 0.77 -17.39
N LEU A 51 11.41 1.49 -17.06
CA LEU A 51 11.30 2.89 -16.70
C LEU A 51 11.08 3.78 -17.94
N PRO A 52 10.15 4.75 -17.88
CA PRO A 52 10.07 5.83 -18.86
C PRO A 52 11.44 6.49 -19.06
N ALA A 53 11.87 6.61 -20.31
CA ALA A 53 13.14 7.27 -20.67
C ALA A 53 13.23 8.71 -20.13
N ASP A 54 12.09 9.36 -19.92
CA ASP A 54 11.98 10.70 -19.34
C ASP A 54 12.44 10.77 -17.87
N LEU A 55 12.32 9.66 -17.11
CA LEU A 55 12.86 9.54 -15.74
C LEU A 55 14.36 9.25 -15.73
N LEU A 56 14.91 8.70 -16.82
CA LEU A 56 16.35 8.45 -17.01
C LEU A 56 17.11 9.70 -17.46
N ALA A 57 16.42 10.64 -18.13
CA ALA A 57 17.00 11.89 -18.59
C ALA A 57 17.20 12.94 -17.47
N THR A 58 16.78 12.64 -16.24
CA THR A 58 16.89 13.56 -15.10
C THR A 58 18.20 13.33 -14.34
N ASP A 59 19.33 13.79 -14.89
CA ASP A 59 20.65 13.70 -14.23
C ASP A 59 20.74 14.50 -12.90
N GLN A 60 19.78 15.38 -12.66
CA GLN A 60 19.59 16.05 -11.38
C GLN A 60 18.09 16.33 -11.21
N PRO A 61 17.35 15.67 -10.30
CA PRO A 61 16.10 16.24 -9.84
C PRO A 61 16.44 17.58 -9.17
N ALA A 62 16.17 18.69 -9.87
CA ALA A 62 16.42 20.03 -9.38
C ALA A 62 15.61 20.28 -8.09
N GLY A 63 16.24 20.02 -6.93
CA GLY A 63 15.65 20.20 -5.61
C GLY A 63 14.83 19.03 -5.05
N GLY A 64 14.44 19.15 -3.77
CA GLY A 64 13.74 18.09 -3.03
C GLY A 64 12.41 17.64 -3.63
N LEU A 65 11.71 18.53 -4.36
CA LEU A 65 10.47 18.20 -5.08
C LEU A 65 10.71 17.27 -6.28
N GLY A 66 11.78 17.46 -7.04
CA GLY A 66 12.13 16.56 -8.14
C GLY A 66 12.44 15.15 -7.65
N ARG A 67 13.14 15.04 -6.50
CA ARG A 67 13.47 13.73 -5.91
C ARG A 67 12.21 13.01 -5.43
N ALA A 68 11.27 13.73 -4.83
CA ALA A 68 9.99 13.17 -4.42
C ALA A 68 9.19 12.63 -5.61
N ALA A 69 9.18 13.34 -6.75
CA ALA A 69 8.51 12.88 -7.97
C ALA A 69 9.12 11.58 -8.51
N VAL A 70 10.45 11.47 -8.55
CA VAL A 70 11.14 10.23 -8.98
C VAL A 70 10.84 9.07 -8.02
N VAL A 71 10.85 9.32 -6.70
CA VAL A 71 10.49 8.30 -5.70
C VAL A 71 9.06 7.81 -5.94
N LEU A 72 8.11 8.71 -6.11
CA LEU A 72 6.71 8.34 -6.35
C LEU A 72 6.54 7.57 -7.66
N ALA A 73 7.26 7.96 -8.72
CA ALA A 73 7.22 7.23 -9.99
C ALA A 73 7.75 5.79 -9.86
N LEU A 74 8.87 5.60 -9.15
CA LEU A 74 9.43 4.27 -8.88
C LEU A 74 8.52 3.41 -8.00
N VAL A 75 7.92 4.04 -6.99
CA VAL A 75 6.93 3.40 -6.13
C VAL A 75 5.72 3.00 -6.97
N GLU A 76 5.23 3.83 -7.89
CA GLU A 76 4.09 3.48 -8.74
C GLU A 76 4.38 2.30 -9.67
N VAL A 77 5.55 2.28 -10.30
CA VAL A 77 5.99 1.16 -11.17
C VAL A 77 6.03 -0.17 -10.39
N THR A 78 6.37 -0.12 -9.10
CA THR A 78 6.37 -1.30 -8.20
C THR A 78 5.00 -1.58 -7.57
N GLY A 79 3.97 -0.82 -7.91
CA GLY A 79 2.60 -0.93 -7.40
C GLY A 79 1.98 -2.33 -7.58
N PRO A 80 1.97 -2.91 -8.80
CA PRO A 80 1.42 -4.24 -9.01
C PRO A 80 2.12 -5.33 -8.18
N ALA A 81 3.45 -5.23 -8.02
CA ALA A 81 4.21 -6.17 -7.19
C ALA A 81 3.85 -6.04 -5.71
N ARG A 82 3.66 -4.82 -5.19
CA ARG A 82 3.18 -4.62 -3.81
C ARG A 82 1.78 -5.17 -3.60
N LEU A 83 0.88 -4.96 -4.55
CA LEU A 83 -0.48 -5.51 -4.47
C LEU A 83 -0.46 -7.05 -4.46
N ALA A 84 0.31 -7.67 -5.36
CA ALA A 84 0.49 -9.12 -5.40
C ALA A 84 1.08 -9.65 -4.09
N LEU A 85 2.10 -8.98 -3.54
CA LEU A 85 2.68 -9.30 -2.24
C LEU A 85 1.66 -9.19 -1.11
N THR A 86 0.85 -8.12 -1.08
CA THR A 86 -0.24 -7.98 -0.11
C THR A 86 -1.19 -9.15 -0.19
N VAL A 87 -1.69 -9.50 -1.38
CA VAL A 87 -2.64 -10.60 -1.55
C VAL A 87 -2.04 -11.93 -1.10
N ALA A 88 -0.78 -12.21 -1.46
CA ALA A 88 -0.11 -13.47 -1.12
C ALA A 88 0.26 -13.58 0.36
N ALA A 89 0.71 -12.49 0.99
CA ALA A 89 1.22 -12.52 2.37
C ALA A 89 0.12 -12.31 3.43
N THR A 90 -0.98 -11.64 3.08
CA THR A 90 -2.05 -11.27 4.02
C THR A 90 -2.61 -12.45 4.82
N PRO A 91 -2.89 -13.64 4.24
CA PRO A 91 -3.44 -14.75 5.02
C PRO A 91 -2.50 -15.17 6.17
N SER A 92 -1.20 -15.33 5.87
CA SER A 92 -0.19 -15.73 6.86
C SER A 92 0.03 -14.65 7.92
N ILE A 93 0.08 -13.39 7.51
CA ILE A 93 0.27 -12.25 8.41
C ILE A 93 -0.94 -12.08 9.32
N SER A 94 -2.16 -12.26 8.81
CA SER A 94 -3.37 -12.12 9.61
C SER A 94 -3.45 -13.15 10.73
N THR A 95 -3.17 -14.42 10.45
CA THR A 95 -3.18 -15.47 11.48
C THR A 95 -2.24 -15.12 12.62
N LYS A 96 -1.02 -14.65 12.30
CA LYS A 96 -0.02 -14.26 13.29
C LYS A 96 -0.38 -12.97 14.02
N ALA A 97 -0.89 -11.97 13.31
CA ALA A 97 -1.23 -10.69 13.91
C ALA A 97 -2.38 -10.82 14.93
N ARG A 98 -3.35 -11.71 14.67
CA ARG A 98 -4.48 -11.97 15.58
C ARG A 98 -4.10 -12.72 16.87
N GLU A 99 -2.90 -13.30 16.94
CA GLU A 99 -2.34 -13.84 18.19
C GLU A 99 -2.01 -12.70 19.19
N ILE A 100 -1.85 -11.46 18.71
CA ILE A 100 -1.49 -10.30 19.54
C ILE A 100 -2.77 -9.58 20.03
N PRO A 101 -3.01 -9.44 21.35
CA PRO A 101 -4.20 -8.79 21.89
C PRO A 101 -4.41 -7.37 21.38
N LEU A 102 -3.33 -6.58 21.28
CA LEU A 102 -3.36 -5.21 20.79
C LEU A 102 -3.91 -5.12 19.36
N VAL A 103 -3.56 -6.07 18.49
CA VAL A 103 -4.02 -6.07 17.10
C VAL A 103 -5.52 -6.28 17.04
N ARG A 104 -6.05 -7.19 17.87
CA ARG A 104 -7.49 -7.45 17.96
C ARG A 104 -8.26 -6.22 18.43
N ASP A 105 -7.77 -5.56 19.48
CA ASP A 105 -8.40 -4.34 20.01
C ASP A 105 -8.42 -3.21 18.97
N VAL A 106 -7.35 -3.08 18.17
CA VAL A 106 -7.26 -2.11 17.08
C VAL A 106 -8.19 -2.48 15.93
N GLU A 107 -8.25 -3.75 15.54
CA GLU A 107 -9.14 -4.26 14.50
C GLU A 107 -10.61 -3.99 14.88
N GLU A 108 -11.01 -4.28 16.11
CA GLU A 108 -12.35 -4.00 16.63
C GLU A 108 -12.70 -2.51 16.60
N ARG A 109 -11.76 -1.64 17.01
CA ARG A 109 -11.97 -0.17 16.96
C ARG A 109 -12.09 0.35 15.53
N LEU A 110 -11.28 -0.17 14.61
CA LEU A 110 -11.32 0.24 13.21
C LEU A 110 -12.62 -0.22 12.54
N LEU A 111 -13.10 -1.43 12.83
CA LEU A 111 -14.39 -1.93 12.36
C LEU A 111 -15.56 -1.10 12.94
N ALA A 112 -15.50 -0.76 14.22
CA ALA A 112 -16.48 0.11 14.86
C ALA A 112 -16.51 1.51 14.20
N ALA A 113 -15.35 2.13 13.99
CA ALA A 113 -15.23 3.42 13.33
C ALA A 113 -15.72 3.38 11.87
N GLY A 114 -15.34 2.34 11.11
CA GLY A 114 -15.78 2.15 9.73
C GLY A 114 -17.30 1.98 9.63
N SER A 115 -17.91 1.18 10.50
CA SER A 115 -19.37 1.00 10.52
C SER A 115 -20.13 2.28 10.91
N ALA A 116 -19.55 3.13 11.77
CA ALA A 116 -20.11 4.43 12.11
C ALA A 116 -20.02 5.40 10.92
N ALA A 117 -18.88 5.43 10.22
CA ALA A 117 -18.70 6.23 9.02
C ALA A 117 -19.66 5.82 7.89
N VAL A 118 -19.81 4.52 7.63
CA VAL A 118 -20.75 3.99 6.61
C VAL A 118 -22.20 4.34 6.95
N ARG A 119 -22.59 4.23 8.23
CA ARG A 119 -23.94 4.65 8.67
C ARG A 119 -24.14 6.16 8.54
N GLY A 120 -23.13 6.97 8.84
CA GLY A 120 -23.17 8.42 8.64
C GLY A 120 -23.34 8.80 7.17
N VAL A 121 -22.60 8.14 6.28
CA VAL A 121 -22.73 8.33 4.82
C VAL A 121 -24.09 7.86 4.31
N ARG A 122 -24.59 6.71 4.76
CA ARG A 122 -25.94 6.21 4.39
C ARG A 122 -27.05 7.13 4.90
N GLY A 123 -26.89 7.71 6.09
CA GLY A 123 -27.82 8.71 6.64
C GLY A 123 -27.81 10.05 5.90
N LEU A 124 -26.73 10.36 5.17
CA LEU A 124 -26.61 11.55 4.32
C LEU A 124 -27.18 11.35 2.90
N LEU A 125 -27.47 10.10 2.51
CA LEU A 125 -28.11 9.76 1.24
C LEU A 125 -29.59 9.40 1.49
N PRO A 126 -30.52 10.36 1.41
CA PRO A 126 -31.93 10.05 1.56
C PRO A 126 -32.40 9.19 0.37
N GLY A 127 -32.87 7.96 0.65
CA GLY A 127 -33.77 7.25 -0.26
C GLY A 127 -33.24 6.00 -0.98
N GLN A 128 -32.51 5.09 -0.31
CA GLN A 128 -32.40 3.71 -0.79
C GLN A 128 -32.68 2.69 0.31
N ASP A 129 -33.96 2.55 0.61
CA ASP A 129 -34.54 1.30 1.10
C ASP A 129 -35.19 0.62 -0.11
N VAL A 130 -34.59 -0.48 -0.57
CA VAL A 130 -35.22 -1.51 -1.41
C VAL A 130 -34.97 -2.83 -0.71
#